data_AF-W6LAE9-F1
#
_entry.id   AF-W6LAE9-F1
#
_cell.length_a   1.000
_cell.length_b   1.000
_cell.length_c   1.000
_cell.angle_alpha   90.00
_cell.angle_beta   90.00
_cell.angle_gamma   90.00
#
_symmetry.space_group_name_H-M   'P 1'
#
loop_
_entity.id
_entity.type
_entity.pdbx_description
1 polymer ?
#
loop_
_entity_poly.entity_id
_entity_poly.type
_entity_poly.pdbx_seq_one_letter_code
_entity_poly.pdbx_strand_id
1 'polypeptide(L)'
;MAFGNVYANTLGLLIICVVVSLVCSVLSFWALPYVIAKLNVFYYLSSLVFINLPGIDKFYIAGPKCVPGGPHFSLTFKYTVCSIVANIANLTGIWVFKHFLSKSNYRKITIITTVVLVPCVLPEVIMLKRWNVKIGIPDHLFYIGTSTIIIPLINMLAWIPISLLLSRLCPRGSESTVYALITGFSNLGYTTGTSIGAILMEYVWPIKSNPPCDFKNAVKLVIVGHILLPLLIIPLTLLLPNVRVSDDIDIDGNVISKTTQEEPHVKPGKDSNKAH
;
A
#
# COMPACT_ATOMS: atom_id res chain seq x y z
N MET A 1 8.42 9.90 15.57
CA MET A 1 7.57 8.72 15.80
C MET A 1 8.19 7.73 16.78
N ALA A 2 9.36 7.14 16.53
CA ALA A 2 9.97 6.14 17.43
C ALA A 2 10.16 6.64 18.89
N PHE A 3 10.70 7.84 19.10
CA PHE A 3 10.81 8.44 20.44
C PHE A 3 9.45 8.74 21.08
N GLY A 4 8.48 9.19 20.30
CA GLY A 4 7.10 9.41 20.78
C GLY A 4 6.45 8.12 21.27
N ASN A 5 6.70 7.00 20.60
CA ASN A 5 6.17 5.69 20.96
C ASN A 5 6.75 5.12 22.27
N VAL A 6 7.93 5.61 22.69
CA VAL A 6 8.59 5.19 23.93
C VAL A 6 8.22 6.09 25.11
N TYR A 7 8.04 7.39 24.87
CA TYR A 7 7.91 8.40 25.93
C TYR A 7 6.51 8.99 26.10
N ALA A 8 5.62 8.88 25.11
CA ALA A 8 4.30 9.50 25.17
C ALA A 8 3.24 8.52 25.70
N ASN A 9 2.36 9.02 26.58
CA ASN A 9 1.09 8.35 26.89
C ASN A 9 0.25 8.20 25.60
N THR A 10 -0.71 7.28 25.58
CA THR A 10 -1.55 6.95 24.41
C THR A 10 -2.24 8.16 23.76
N LEU A 11 -2.75 9.11 24.57
CA LEU A 11 -3.29 10.39 24.08
C LEU A 11 -2.20 11.26 23.43
N GLY A 12 -1.00 11.31 24.02
CA GLY A 12 0.15 12.00 23.43
C GLY A 12 0.59 11.36 22.12
N LEU A 13 0.53 10.03 22.01
CA LEU A 13 0.83 9.31 20.78
C LEU A 13 -0.18 9.64 19.66
N LEU A 14 -1.48 9.72 19.99
CA LEU A 14 -2.51 10.14 19.05
C LEU A 14 -2.31 11.59 18.58
N ILE A 15 -2.03 12.51 19.49
CA ILE A 15 -1.71 13.90 19.16
C ILE A 15 -0.47 13.97 18.25
N ILE A 16 0.58 13.21 18.56
CA ILE A 16 1.78 13.14 17.72
C ILE A 16 1.43 12.62 16.31
N CYS A 17 0.58 11.60 16.19
CA CYS A 17 0.15 11.09 14.89
C CYS A 17 -0.56 12.18 14.08
N VAL A 18 -1.52 12.89 14.68
CA VAL A 18 -2.28 13.98 14.02
C VAL A 18 -1.36 15.13 13.62
N VAL A 19 -0.47 15.55 14.52
CA VAL A 19 0.51 16.64 14.25
C VAL A 19 1.45 16.23 13.12
N VAL A 20 1.99 15.01 13.14
CA VAL A 20 2.87 14.50 12.08
C VAL A 20 2.13 14.44 10.75
N SER A 21 0.87 13.98 10.71
CA SER A 21 0.08 13.96 9.47
C SER A 21 -0.20 15.36 8.91
N LEU A 22 -0.50 16.34 9.78
CA LEU A 22 -0.71 17.74 9.38
C LEU A 22 0.58 18.36 8.86
N VAL A 23 1.67 18.23 9.62
CA VAL A 23 2.99 18.76 9.25
C VAL A 23 3.47 18.12 7.94
N CYS A 24 3.34 16.80 7.78
CA CYS A 24 3.72 16.11 6.55
C CYS A 24 2.90 16.62 5.34
N SER A 25 1.60 16.87 5.54
CA SER A 25 0.74 17.38 4.47
C SER A 25 1.11 18.80 4.06
N VAL A 26 1.32 19.70 5.03
CA VAL A 26 1.71 21.09 4.78
C VAL A 26 3.10 21.18 4.16
N LEU A 27 4.08 20.45 4.70
CA LEU A 27 5.44 20.38 4.15
C LEU A 27 5.45 19.82 2.72
N SER A 28 4.55 18.88 2.40
CA SER A 28 4.43 18.37 1.03
C SER A 28 4.03 19.45 0.03
N PHE A 29 3.05 20.30 0.38
CA PHE A 29 2.64 21.42 -0.48
C PHE A 29 3.67 22.56 -0.52
N TRP A 30 4.50 22.69 0.50
CA TRP A 30 5.56 23.70 0.54
C TRP A 30 6.81 23.28 -0.26
N ALA A 31 7.21 22.01 -0.17
CA ALA A 31 8.46 21.53 -0.75
C ALA A 31 8.36 21.03 -2.20
N LEU A 32 7.16 20.66 -2.67
CA LEU A 32 6.96 20.01 -3.97
C LEU A 32 6.02 20.82 -4.86
N PRO A 33 6.19 20.76 -6.20
CA PRO A 33 5.23 21.35 -7.12
C PRO A 33 3.87 20.66 -6.96
N TYR A 34 2.80 21.41 -7.25
CA TYR A 34 1.44 21.11 -6.82
C TYR A 34 0.95 19.69 -7.18
N VAL A 35 1.34 19.17 -8.34
CA VAL A 35 0.94 17.82 -8.80
C VAL A 35 1.66 16.73 -8.01
N ILE A 36 2.97 16.89 -7.78
CA ILE A 36 3.77 15.96 -7.00
C ILE A 36 3.35 15.99 -5.53
N ALA A 37 3.01 17.18 -5.00
CA ALA A 37 2.47 17.33 -3.66
C ALA A 37 1.16 16.56 -3.47
N LYS A 38 0.22 16.63 -4.42
CA LYS A 38 -1.03 15.84 -4.40
C LYS A 38 -0.76 14.34 -4.39
N LEU A 39 0.15 13.88 -5.24
CA LEU A 39 0.57 12.47 -5.27
C LEU A 39 1.19 12.04 -3.93
N ASN A 40 2.08 12.86 -3.37
CA ASN A 40 2.74 12.56 -2.11
C ASN A 40 1.75 12.47 -0.95
N VAL A 41 0.81 13.42 -0.85
CA VAL A 41 -0.24 13.42 0.17
C VAL A 41 -1.16 12.20 0.00
N PHE A 42 -1.54 11.87 -1.24
CA PHE A 42 -2.32 10.66 -1.51
C PHE A 42 -1.57 9.40 -1.08
N TYR A 43 -0.27 9.29 -1.41
CA TYR A 43 0.52 8.11 -1.07
C TYR A 43 0.75 7.99 0.44
N TYR A 44 1.08 9.09 1.11
CA TYR A 44 1.17 9.16 2.58
C TYR A 44 -0.12 8.70 3.26
N LEU A 45 -1.26 9.28 2.86
CA LEU A 45 -2.55 8.95 3.45
C LEU A 45 -2.96 7.51 3.14
N SER A 46 -2.68 7.01 1.94
CA SER A 46 -2.91 5.60 1.60
C SER A 46 -2.10 4.69 2.52
N SER A 47 -0.80 4.96 2.72
CA SER A 47 0.04 4.20 3.65
C SER A 47 -0.38 4.33 5.12
N LEU A 48 -0.99 5.45 5.53
CA LEU A 48 -1.52 5.64 6.88
C LEU A 48 -2.81 4.85 7.11
N VAL A 49 -3.68 4.82 6.10
CA VAL A 49 -4.98 4.15 6.14
C VAL A 49 -4.83 2.62 6.12
N PHE A 50 -3.79 2.10 5.47
CA PHE A 50 -3.38 0.70 5.62
C PHE A 50 -2.73 0.48 7.00
N ILE A 51 -3.58 0.27 8.02
CA ILE A 51 -3.12 -0.01 9.37
C ILE A 51 -2.52 -1.42 9.42
N ASN A 52 -1.24 -1.51 9.81
CA ASN A 52 -0.65 -2.77 10.24
C ASN A 52 -0.94 -3.01 11.72
N LEU A 53 -1.32 -4.25 12.06
CA LEU A 53 -1.73 -4.64 13.41
C LEU A 53 -0.68 -5.59 14.01
N PRO A 54 0.36 -5.06 14.69
CA PRO A 54 1.51 -5.85 15.15
C PRO A 54 1.19 -6.94 16.19
N GLY A 55 -0.05 -6.99 16.72
CA GLY A 55 -0.51 -8.00 17.68
C GLY A 55 -1.20 -9.20 17.04
N ILE A 56 -1.70 -9.10 15.81
CA ILE A 56 -2.47 -10.18 15.16
C ILE A 56 -1.57 -11.35 14.80
N ASP A 57 -0.33 -11.06 14.41
CA ASP A 57 0.65 -12.10 14.07
C ASP A 57 0.91 -13.09 15.22
N LYS A 58 0.75 -12.64 16.46
CA LYS A 58 0.87 -13.48 17.65
C LYS A 58 -0.26 -14.50 17.76
N PHE A 59 -1.45 -14.23 17.22
CA PHE A 59 -2.55 -15.20 17.20
C PHE A 59 -2.18 -16.46 16.42
N TYR A 60 -1.45 -16.31 15.32
CA TYR A 60 -1.05 -17.43 14.45
C TYR A 60 0.12 -18.26 15.02
N ILE A 61 0.88 -17.69 15.95
CA ILE A 61 2.10 -18.29 16.54
C ILE A 61 1.85 -18.73 17.99
N ALA A 62 0.79 -18.23 18.64
CA ALA A 62 0.51 -18.50 20.05
C ALA A 62 0.38 -20.00 20.33
N GLY A 63 1.00 -20.44 21.43
CA GLY A 63 0.98 -21.84 21.85
C GLY A 63 -0.40 -22.31 22.35
N PRO A 64 -0.56 -23.63 22.58
CA PRO A 64 -1.85 -24.27 22.91
C PRO A 64 -2.47 -23.77 24.21
N LYS A 65 -1.68 -23.11 25.08
CA LYS A 65 -2.13 -22.48 26.33
C LYS A 65 -2.95 -21.21 26.11
N CYS A 66 -2.80 -20.53 24.97
CA CYS A 66 -3.50 -19.27 24.67
C CYS A 66 -4.62 -19.43 23.63
N VAL A 67 -4.45 -20.29 22.64
CA VAL A 67 -5.49 -20.60 21.66
C VAL A 67 -5.62 -22.13 21.55
N PRO A 68 -6.53 -22.76 22.31
CA PRO A 68 -6.68 -24.21 22.28
C PRO A 68 -7.12 -24.66 20.86
N GLY A 69 -6.27 -25.48 20.24
CA GLY A 69 -6.42 -25.98 18.88
C GLY A 69 -5.97 -25.02 17.78
N GLY A 70 -5.34 -23.87 18.07
CA GLY A 70 -4.91 -22.92 17.06
C GLY A 70 -3.89 -23.48 16.04
N PRO A 71 -3.59 -22.72 14.96
CA PRO A 71 -2.72 -23.18 13.87
C PRO A 71 -1.28 -23.49 14.24
N HIS A 72 -0.80 -23.02 15.41
CA HIS A 72 0.56 -23.26 15.95
C HIS A 72 1.66 -23.23 14.89
N PHE A 73 1.68 -22.21 14.03
CA PHE A 73 2.64 -22.16 12.94
C PHE A 73 4.06 -22.03 13.49
N SER A 74 4.98 -22.83 12.94
CA SER A 74 6.40 -22.66 13.24
C SER A 74 6.88 -21.32 12.69
N LEU A 75 7.74 -20.65 13.45
CA LEU A 75 8.35 -19.38 13.05
C LEU A 75 9.07 -19.54 11.70
N THR A 76 9.73 -20.68 11.49
CA THR A 76 10.38 -21.02 10.23
C THR A 76 9.39 -21.03 9.08
N PHE A 77 8.26 -21.75 9.20
CA PHE A 77 7.23 -21.78 8.16
C PHE A 77 6.70 -20.37 7.80
N LYS A 78 6.46 -19.54 8.83
CA LYS A 78 5.93 -18.19 8.61
C LYS A 78 6.96 -17.27 7.95
N TYR A 79 8.21 -17.25 8.42
CA TYR A 79 9.20 -16.28 7.94
C TYR A 79 9.95 -16.73 6.68
N THR A 80 10.16 -18.02 6.45
CA THR A 80 10.85 -18.49 5.23
C THR A 80 9.85 -18.88 4.14
N VAL A 81 8.98 -19.85 4.40
CA VAL A 81 8.07 -20.39 3.36
C VAL A 81 7.09 -19.32 2.90
N CYS A 82 6.44 -18.61 3.82
CA CYS A 82 5.48 -17.59 3.41
C CYS A 82 6.16 -16.42 2.69
N SER A 83 7.37 -16.02 3.08
CA SER A 83 8.10 -14.96 2.37
C SER A 83 8.45 -15.35 0.93
N ILE A 84 8.89 -16.59 0.69
CA ILE A 84 9.20 -17.07 -0.66
C ILE A 84 7.93 -17.06 -1.53
N VAL A 85 6.82 -17.61 -1.00
CA VAL A 85 5.54 -17.64 -1.71
C VAL A 85 4.99 -16.23 -1.96
N ALA A 86 5.10 -15.33 -0.99
CA ALA A 86 4.69 -13.93 -1.14
C ALA A 86 5.48 -13.20 -2.24
N ASN A 87 6.78 -13.46 -2.36
CA ASN A 87 7.59 -12.90 -3.44
C ASN A 87 7.16 -13.41 -4.82
N ILE A 88 6.84 -14.70 -4.94
CA ILE A 88 6.27 -15.26 -6.19
C ILE A 88 4.93 -14.59 -6.50
N ALA A 89 4.06 -14.42 -5.50
CA ALA A 89 2.78 -13.73 -5.65
C ALA A 89 2.95 -12.26 -6.09
N ASN A 90 3.95 -11.56 -5.57
CA ASN A 90 4.30 -10.19 -6.01
C ASN A 90 4.68 -10.17 -7.50
N LEU A 91 5.52 -11.11 -7.95
CA LEU A 91 5.89 -11.23 -9.37
C LEU A 91 4.66 -11.49 -10.26
N THR A 92 3.76 -12.39 -9.82
CA THR A 92 2.48 -12.62 -10.50
C THR A 92 1.64 -11.34 -10.52
N GLY A 93 1.61 -10.57 -9.44
CA GLY A 93 0.91 -9.29 -9.37
C GLY A 93 1.42 -8.27 -10.39
N ILE A 94 2.74 -8.18 -10.59
CA ILE A 94 3.33 -7.33 -11.66
C ILE A 94 2.85 -7.79 -13.04
N TRP A 95 2.86 -9.10 -13.28
CA TRP A 95 2.44 -9.66 -14.56
C TRP A 95 0.95 -9.36 -14.84
N VAL A 96 0.07 -9.56 -13.85
CA VAL A 96 -1.36 -9.23 -13.94
C VAL A 96 -1.55 -7.74 -14.19
N PHE A 97 -0.84 -6.87 -13.47
CA PHE A 97 -0.92 -5.42 -13.67
C PHE A 97 -0.53 -5.03 -15.09
N LYS A 98 0.60 -5.55 -15.59
CA LYS A 98 1.11 -5.25 -16.93
C LYS A 98 0.12 -5.66 -18.02
N HIS A 99 -0.54 -6.80 -17.86
CA HIS A 99 -1.46 -7.33 -18.87
C HIS A 99 -2.85 -6.65 -18.84
N PHE A 100 -3.44 -6.49 -17.64
CA PHE A 100 -4.82 -6.04 -17.50
C PHE A 100 -4.97 -4.55 -17.16
N LEU A 101 -4.09 -3.99 -16.33
CA LEU A 101 -4.28 -2.65 -15.76
C LEU A 101 -3.46 -1.56 -16.46
N SER A 102 -2.48 -1.93 -17.29
CA SER A 102 -1.60 -0.98 -18.00
C SER A 102 -2.32 0.00 -18.94
N LYS A 103 -3.50 -0.35 -19.45
CA LYS A 103 -4.30 0.50 -20.35
C LYS A 103 -5.34 1.37 -19.64
N SER A 104 -5.48 1.25 -18.33
CA SER A 104 -6.53 1.94 -17.54
C SER A 104 -6.05 3.30 -16.99
N ASN A 105 -6.98 4.11 -16.49
CA ASN A 105 -6.68 5.38 -15.80
C ASN A 105 -6.20 5.13 -14.37
N TYR A 106 -5.30 5.95 -13.85
CA TYR A 106 -4.80 5.83 -12.46
C TYR A 106 -5.94 5.79 -11.43
N ARG A 107 -6.91 6.70 -11.52
CA ARG A 107 -8.10 6.71 -10.63
C ARG A 107 -8.88 5.40 -10.67
N LYS A 108 -9.12 4.87 -11.87
CA LYS A 108 -9.87 3.62 -12.05
C LYS A 108 -9.11 2.45 -11.46
N ILE A 109 -7.80 2.38 -11.67
CA ILE A 109 -6.95 1.32 -11.12
C ILE A 109 -7.03 1.34 -9.59
N THR A 110 -6.84 2.49 -8.95
CA THR A 110 -6.90 2.61 -7.49
C THR A 110 -8.28 2.22 -6.93
N ILE A 111 -9.37 2.61 -7.60
CA ILE A 111 -10.72 2.19 -7.20
C ILE A 111 -10.88 0.68 -7.34
N ILE A 112 -10.48 0.11 -8.48
CA ILE A 112 -10.58 -1.34 -8.73
C ILE A 112 -9.75 -2.13 -7.71
N THR A 113 -8.50 -1.73 -7.45
CA THR A 113 -7.64 -2.43 -6.49
C THR A 113 -8.20 -2.34 -5.07
N THR A 114 -8.76 -1.20 -4.68
CA THR A 114 -9.41 -1.04 -3.37
C THR A 114 -10.68 -1.89 -3.25
N VAL A 115 -11.50 -1.92 -4.30
CA VAL A 115 -12.74 -2.74 -4.33
C VAL A 115 -12.42 -4.22 -4.33
N VAL A 116 -11.34 -4.66 -4.99
CA VAL A 116 -10.87 -6.05 -4.97
C VAL A 116 -10.23 -6.40 -3.62
N LEU A 117 -9.55 -5.46 -2.97
CA LEU A 117 -8.95 -5.67 -1.66
C LEU A 117 -9.98 -6.04 -0.59
N VAL A 118 -11.09 -5.32 -0.52
CA VAL A 118 -12.13 -5.50 0.52
C VAL A 118 -12.60 -6.97 0.66
N PRO A 119 -13.07 -7.65 -0.41
CA PRO A 119 -13.46 -9.05 -0.31
C PRO A 119 -12.27 -9.99 -0.08
N CYS A 120 -11.07 -9.62 -0.55
CA CYS A 120 -9.85 -10.40 -0.37
C CYS A 120 -9.30 -10.39 1.06
N VAL A 121 -9.73 -9.44 1.90
CA VAL A 121 -9.43 -9.38 3.34
C VAL A 121 -10.41 -10.24 4.15
N LEU A 122 -11.62 -10.51 3.66
CA LEU A 122 -12.62 -11.32 4.37
C LEU A 122 -12.13 -12.72 4.80
N PRO A 123 -11.32 -13.44 3.99
CA PRO A 123 -10.76 -14.72 4.42
C PRO A 123 -9.90 -14.63 5.68
N GLU A 124 -9.20 -13.52 5.93
CA GLU A 124 -8.45 -13.35 7.19
C GLU A 124 -9.40 -13.35 8.40
N VAL A 125 -10.58 -12.75 8.25
CA VAL A 125 -11.63 -12.77 9.28
C VAL A 125 -12.19 -14.19 9.48
N ILE A 126 -12.37 -14.94 8.40
CA ILE A 126 -12.81 -16.35 8.43
C ILE A 126 -11.78 -17.19 9.21
N MET A 127 -10.49 -16.93 9.01
CA MET A 127 -9.41 -17.61 9.71
C MET A 127 -9.39 -17.26 11.20
N LEU A 128 -9.54 -15.98 11.57
CA LEU A 128 -9.61 -15.55 12.97
C LEU A 128 -10.79 -16.18 13.72
N LYS A 129 -11.95 -16.33 13.08
CA LYS A 129 -13.12 -17.03 13.66
C LYS A 129 -13.00 -18.56 13.62
N ARG A 130 -11.91 -19.10 13.06
CA ARG A 130 -11.67 -20.54 12.87
C ARG A 130 -12.80 -21.26 12.13
N TRP A 131 -13.52 -20.55 11.26
CA TRP A 131 -14.52 -21.14 10.38
C TRP A 131 -13.88 -22.08 9.34
N ASN A 132 -12.60 -21.87 9.05
CA ASN A 132 -11.78 -22.73 8.21
C ASN A 132 -11.87 -24.23 8.61
N VAL A 133 -11.75 -24.51 9.91
CA VAL A 133 -11.81 -25.89 10.45
C VAL A 133 -13.21 -26.50 10.29
N LYS A 134 -14.28 -25.69 10.37
CA LYS A 134 -15.66 -26.17 10.12
C LYS A 134 -15.90 -26.52 8.66
N ILE A 135 -15.14 -25.91 7.74
CA ILE A 135 -15.17 -26.17 6.30
C ILE A 135 -14.26 -27.36 5.94
N GLY A 136 -13.45 -27.86 6.89
CA GLY A 136 -12.58 -29.02 6.71
C GLY A 136 -11.26 -28.74 6.00
N ILE A 137 -10.90 -27.47 5.80
CA ILE A 137 -9.64 -27.07 5.16
C ILE A 137 -8.54 -26.95 6.24
N PRO A 138 -7.34 -27.49 6.02
CA PRO A 138 -6.24 -27.36 6.98
C PRO A 138 -5.73 -25.92 7.06
N ASP A 139 -5.43 -25.46 8.28
CA ASP A 139 -5.09 -24.06 8.56
C ASP A 139 -3.86 -23.55 7.80
N HIS A 140 -2.88 -24.42 7.54
CA HIS A 140 -1.69 -24.09 6.75
C HIS A 140 -2.03 -23.71 5.29
N LEU A 141 -2.87 -24.50 4.61
CA LEU A 141 -3.21 -24.26 3.21
C LEU A 141 -4.07 -23.01 3.07
N PHE A 142 -5.01 -22.80 3.99
CA PHE A 142 -5.86 -21.62 3.98
C PHE A 142 -5.06 -20.33 4.20
N TYR A 143 -4.12 -20.34 5.15
CA TYR A 143 -3.24 -19.20 5.41
C TYR A 143 -2.34 -18.86 4.21
N ILE A 144 -1.75 -19.88 3.58
CA ILE A 144 -0.94 -19.68 2.37
C ILE A 144 -1.80 -19.06 1.25
N GLY A 145 -2.99 -19.62 1.01
CA GLY A 145 -3.87 -19.17 -0.06
C GLY A 145 -4.32 -17.71 0.10
N THR A 146 -4.51 -17.26 1.33
CA THR A 146 -5.12 -15.95 1.63
C THR A 146 -4.08 -14.90 2.02
N SER A 147 -3.57 -14.95 3.24
CA SER A 147 -2.64 -13.94 3.75
C SER A 147 -1.29 -13.93 3.02
N THR A 148 -0.82 -15.07 2.49
CA THR A 148 0.49 -15.15 1.85
C THR A 148 0.46 -14.86 0.34
N ILE A 149 -0.60 -15.23 -0.37
CA ILE A 149 -0.69 -15.03 -1.82
C ILE A 149 -1.51 -13.78 -2.16
N ILE A 150 -2.75 -13.69 -1.65
CA ILE A 150 -3.71 -12.67 -2.08
C ILE A 150 -3.30 -11.28 -1.58
N ILE A 151 -2.95 -11.14 -0.30
CA ILE A 151 -2.63 -9.83 0.29
C ILE A 151 -1.38 -9.18 -0.36
N PRO A 152 -0.23 -9.87 -0.51
CA PRO A 152 0.93 -9.30 -1.18
C PRO A 152 0.66 -8.95 -2.65
N LEU A 153 -0.06 -9.81 -3.36
CA LEU A 153 -0.46 -9.56 -4.75
C LEU A 153 -1.23 -8.25 -4.88
N ILE A 154 -2.24 -8.02 -4.03
CA ILE A 154 -3.06 -6.80 -4.11
C ILE A 154 -2.27 -5.55 -3.69
N ASN A 155 -1.45 -5.66 -2.65
CA ASN A 155 -0.55 -4.58 -2.25
C ASN A 155 0.39 -4.20 -3.40
N MET A 156 0.92 -5.19 -4.13
CA MET A 156 1.76 -4.94 -5.29
C MET A 156 0.98 -4.26 -6.43
N LEU A 157 -0.25 -4.69 -6.70
CA LEU A 157 -1.14 -4.06 -7.69
C LEU A 157 -1.46 -2.59 -7.33
N ALA A 158 -1.57 -2.26 -6.04
CA ALA A 158 -1.80 -0.89 -5.58
C ALA A 158 -0.54 -0.01 -5.64
N TRP A 159 0.63 -0.60 -5.43
CA TRP A 159 1.91 0.12 -5.40
C TRP A 159 2.42 0.52 -6.80
N ILE A 160 2.34 -0.39 -7.78
CA ILE A 160 2.83 -0.16 -9.15
C ILE A 160 2.31 1.13 -9.80
N PRO A 161 1.00 1.43 -9.83
CA PRO A 161 0.50 2.63 -10.52
C PRO A 161 1.02 3.91 -9.87
N ILE A 162 1.20 3.92 -8.55
CA ILE A 162 1.75 5.08 -7.83
C ILE A 162 3.23 5.27 -8.20
N SER A 163 4.01 4.19 -8.20
CA SER A 163 5.43 4.22 -8.60
C SER A 163 5.63 4.65 -10.05
N LEU A 164 4.78 4.19 -10.98
CA LEU A 164 4.82 4.61 -12.38
C LEU A 164 4.48 6.08 -12.55
N LEU A 165 3.44 6.57 -11.85
CA LEU A 165 3.05 7.97 -11.90
C LEU A 165 4.17 8.86 -11.34
N LEU A 166 4.79 8.44 -10.23
CA LEU A 166 5.95 9.10 -9.65
C LEU A 166 7.11 9.21 -10.64
N SER A 167 7.51 8.11 -11.28
CA SER A 167 8.64 8.13 -12.23
C SER A 167 8.44 9.10 -13.40
N ARG A 168 7.19 9.38 -13.78
CA ARG A 168 6.87 10.30 -14.88
C ARG A 168 6.71 11.75 -14.44
N LEU A 169 6.31 11.99 -13.20
CA LEU A 169 6.19 13.35 -12.65
C LEU A 169 7.52 13.92 -12.15
N CYS A 170 8.53 13.06 -11.95
CA CYS A 170 9.83 13.50 -11.48
C CYS A 170 10.51 14.44 -12.50
N PRO A 171 10.96 15.64 -12.10
CA PRO A 171 11.69 16.54 -12.98
C PRO A 171 13.08 15.98 -13.29
N ARG A 172 13.53 16.17 -14.54
CA ARG A 172 14.84 15.72 -14.99
C ARG A 172 15.95 16.32 -14.11
N GLY A 173 16.86 15.45 -13.65
CA GLY A 173 17.99 15.84 -12.81
C GLY A 173 17.73 15.85 -11.30
N SER A 174 16.49 15.66 -10.83
CA SER A 174 16.15 15.55 -9.39
C SER A 174 15.30 14.32 -9.05
N GLU A 175 15.22 13.35 -9.96
CA GLU A 175 14.36 12.16 -9.84
C GLU A 175 14.62 11.37 -8.56
N SER A 176 15.89 11.15 -8.24
CA SER A 176 16.31 10.42 -7.03
C SER A 176 15.88 11.14 -5.75
N THR A 177 15.97 12.47 -5.71
CA THR A 177 15.61 13.27 -4.54
C THR A 177 14.10 13.26 -4.32
N VAL A 178 13.31 13.42 -5.39
CA VAL A 178 11.84 13.38 -5.31
C VAL A 178 11.36 11.99 -4.91
N TYR A 179 11.97 10.92 -5.46
CA TYR A 179 11.66 9.55 -5.07
C TYR A 179 12.00 9.28 -3.59
N ALA A 180 13.17 9.72 -3.13
CA ALA A 180 13.59 9.57 -1.75
C ALA A 180 12.65 10.30 -0.79
N LEU A 181 12.25 11.53 -1.12
CA LEU A 181 11.28 12.30 -0.34
C LEU A 181 9.97 11.54 -0.20
N ILE A 182 9.34 11.16 -1.31
CA ILE A 182 8.03 10.51 -1.32
C ILE A 182 8.05 9.15 -0.61
N THR A 183 9.11 8.38 -0.79
CA THR A 183 9.33 7.12 -0.05
C THR A 183 9.50 7.35 1.45
N GLY A 184 10.20 8.43 1.83
CA GLY A 184 10.30 8.86 3.22
C GLY A 184 8.94 9.17 3.83
N PHE A 185 8.10 9.93 3.13
CA PHE A 185 6.72 10.20 3.55
C PHE A 185 5.91 8.89 3.66
N SER A 186 5.95 7.98 2.69
CA SER A 186 5.21 6.72 2.80
C SER A 186 5.63 5.86 3.99
N ASN A 187 6.92 5.81 4.30
CA ASN A 187 7.43 5.09 5.48
C ASN A 187 6.98 5.74 6.79
N LEU A 188 6.92 7.09 6.84
CA LEU A 188 6.30 7.81 7.96
C LEU A 188 4.80 7.50 8.06
N GLY A 189 4.09 7.46 6.94
CA GLY A 189 2.68 7.04 6.88
C GLY A 189 2.47 5.65 7.44
N TYR A 190 3.27 4.68 7.00
CA TYR A 190 3.25 3.30 7.50
C TYR A 190 3.51 3.22 9.01
N THR A 191 4.52 3.94 9.52
CA THR A 191 4.83 3.99 10.96
C THR A 191 3.73 4.67 11.78
N THR A 192 3.05 5.65 11.19
CA THR A 192 1.90 6.32 11.80
C THR A 192 0.70 5.39 11.83
N GLY A 193 0.44 4.67 10.74
CA GLY A 193 -0.60 3.65 10.66
C GLY A 193 -0.39 2.53 11.68
N THR A 194 0.84 2.04 11.85
CA THR A 194 1.15 1.01 12.87
C THR A 194 0.95 1.52 14.29
N SER A 195 1.30 2.79 14.56
CA SER A 195 1.08 3.42 15.86
C SER A 195 -0.40 3.60 16.17
N ILE A 196 -1.20 4.06 15.19
CA ILE A 196 -2.66 4.16 15.30
C ILE A 196 -3.27 2.77 15.52
N GLY A 197 -2.79 1.75 14.80
CA GLY A 197 -3.19 0.35 14.99
C GLY A 197 -2.90 -0.18 16.39
N ALA A 198 -1.74 0.15 16.96
CA ALA A 198 -1.39 -0.21 18.33
C ALA A 198 -2.32 0.47 19.35
N ILE A 199 -2.61 1.77 19.20
CA ILE A 199 -3.56 2.49 20.06
C ILE A 199 -4.96 1.85 19.98
N LEU A 200 -5.39 1.49 18.76
CA LEU A 200 -6.70 0.87 18.53
C LEU A 200 -6.80 -0.50 19.21
N MET A 201 -5.69 -1.27 19.21
CA MET A 201 -5.56 -2.55 19.92
C MET A 201 -5.54 -2.42 21.44
N GLU A 202 -5.11 -1.30 22.01
CA GLU A 202 -5.01 -1.13 23.45
C GLU A 202 -6.29 -0.58 24.06
N TYR A 203 -6.92 0.41 23.41
CA TYR A 203 -8.00 1.20 24.01
C TYR A 203 -9.40 0.83 23.48
N VAL A 204 -9.56 0.76 22.16
CA VAL A 204 -10.89 0.55 21.56
C VAL A 204 -11.27 -0.92 21.55
N TRP A 205 -10.31 -1.78 21.22
CA TRP A 205 -10.49 -3.24 21.21
C TRP A 205 -9.29 -3.92 21.86
N PRO A 206 -9.24 -3.98 23.21
CA PRO A 206 -8.14 -4.60 23.92
C PRO A 206 -7.96 -6.05 23.48
N ILE A 207 -6.80 -6.35 22.91
CA ILE A 207 -6.35 -7.71 22.60
C ILE A 207 -5.29 -8.08 23.64
N LYS A 208 -5.59 -9.08 24.48
CA LYS A 208 -4.61 -9.60 25.43
C LYS A 208 -3.84 -10.72 24.75
N SER A 209 -2.61 -10.41 24.35
CA SER A 209 -1.65 -11.39 23.83
C SER A 209 -0.82 -12.05 24.94
N ASN A 210 -0.94 -11.57 26.19
CA ASN A 210 -0.41 -12.20 27.40
C ASN A 210 -1.53 -12.98 28.13
N PRO A 211 -1.22 -14.09 28.81
CA PRO A 211 -2.22 -14.90 29.51
C PRO A 211 -2.89 -14.11 30.65
N PRO A 212 -4.24 -14.16 30.79
CA PRO A 212 -5.20 -14.88 29.97
C PRO A 212 -5.41 -14.21 28.59
N CYS A 213 -5.20 -15.00 27.53
CA CYS A 213 -5.27 -14.53 26.15
C CYS A 213 -6.73 -14.34 25.71
N ASP A 214 -7.06 -13.16 25.17
CA ASP A 214 -8.38 -12.87 24.59
C ASP A 214 -8.24 -12.16 23.24
N PHE A 215 -8.69 -12.85 22.19
CA PHE A 215 -8.65 -12.40 20.79
C PHE A 215 -10.05 -12.16 20.21
N LYS A 216 -11.10 -12.17 21.04
CA LYS A 216 -12.50 -12.04 20.58
C LYS A 216 -12.76 -10.72 19.85
N ASN A 217 -12.02 -9.68 20.21
CA ASN A 217 -12.09 -8.36 19.59
C ASN A 217 -11.19 -8.18 18.35
N ALA A 218 -10.27 -9.11 18.08
CA ALA A 218 -9.35 -9.03 16.93
C ALA A 218 -10.11 -9.01 15.60
N VAL A 219 -11.25 -9.71 15.52
CA VAL A 219 -12.11 -9.71 14.33
C VAL A 219 -12.66 -8.31 14.04
N LYS A 220 -13.13 -7.59 15.07
CA LYS A 220 -13.65 -6.22 14.90
C LYS A 220 -12.55 -5.29 14.42
N LEU A 221 -11.35 -5.48 14.96
CA LEU A 221 -10.19 -4.69 14.61
C LEU A 221 -9.75 -4.89 13.16
N VAL A 222 -9.71 -6.12 12.65
CA VAL A 222 -9.41 -6.40 11.23
C VAL A 222 -10.49 -5.82 10.31
N ILE A 223 -11.77 -5.94 10.68
CA ILE A 223 -12.86 -5.36 9.90
C ILE A 223 -12.70 -3.83 9.83
N VAL A 224 -12.44 -3.16 10.95
CA VAL A 224 -12.28 -1.70 10.95
C VAL A 224 -10.99 -1.27 10.23
N GLY A 225 -9.87 -1.94 10.52
CA GLY A 225 -8.55 -1.56 9.99
C GLY A 225 -8.32 -1.92 8.53
N HIS A 226 -8.80 -3.07 8.07
CA HIS A 226 -8.53 -3.57 6.72
C HIS A 226 -9.74 -3.47 5.76
N ILE A 227 -10.97 -3.25 6.24
CA ILE A 227 -12.16 -3.08 5.37
C ILE A 227 -12.65 -1.63 5.39
N LEU A 228 -12.91 -1.07 6.57
CA LEU A 228 -13.52 0.26 6.69
C LEU A 228 -12.52 1.37 6.36
N LEU A 229 -11.28 1.24 6.83
CA LEU A 229 -10.25 2.24 6.58
C LEU A 229 -9.86 2.32 5.09
N PRO A 230 -9.51 1.22 4.39
CA PRO A 230 -9.16 1.29 2.97
C PRO A 230 -10.27 1.84 2.08
N LEU A 231 -11.53 1.77 2.51
CA LEU A 231 -12.64 2.43 1.81
C LEU A 231 -12.47 3.96 1.74
N LEU A 232 -11.79 4.56 2.72
CA LEU A 232 -11.44 5.99 2.74
C LEU A 232 -10.44 6.38 1.63
N ILE A 233 -9.78 5.42 1.00
CA ILE A 233 -8.89 5.66 -0.16
C ILE A 233 -9.72 6.05 -1.39
N ILE A 234 -10.97 5.60 -1.50
CA ILE A 234 -11.86 5.89 -2.64
C ILE A 234 -12.08 7.40 -2.83
N PRO A 235 -12.57 8.18 -1.83
CA PRO A 235 -12.70 9.63 -1.99
C PRO A 235 -11.33 10.30 -2.18
N LEU A 236 -10.27 9.73 -1.61
CA LEU A 236 -8.90 10.22 -1.79
C LEU A 236 -8.38 10.09 -3.23
N THR A 237 -8.96 9.20 -4.04
CA THR A 237 -8.57 9.07 -5.46
C THR A 237 -8.86 10.33 -6.29
N LEU A 238 -9.70 11.25 -5.80
CA LEU A 238 -9.92 12.56 -6.40
C LEU A 238 -8.65 13.43 -6.45
N LEU A 239 -7.68 13.19 -5.55
CA LEU A 239 -6.39 13.88 -5.57
C LEU A 239 -5.50 13.46 -6.74
N LEU A 240 -5.69 12.25 -7.30
CA LEU A 240 -4.88 11.80 -8.44
C LEU A 240 -5.33 12.50 -9.74
N PRO A 241 -4.39 12.80 -10.65
CA PRO A 241 -4.74 13.24 -12.00
C PRO A 241 -5.50 12.14 -12.77
N ASN A 242 -6.51 12.53 -13.55
CA ASN A 242 -7.30 11.58 -14.36
C ASN A 242 -6.60 11.28 -15.69
N VAL A 243 -5.40 10.71 -15.62
CA VAL A 243 -4.58 10.37 -16.79
C VAL A 243 -4.51 8.84 -16.96
N ARG A 244 -4.28 8.36 -18.18
CA ARG A 244 -4.02 6.93 -18.44
C ARG A 244 -2.60 6.58 -18.05
N VAL A 245 -2.40 5.35 -17.59
CA VAL A 245 -1.05 4.81 -17.32
C VAL A 245 -0.20 4.75 -18.59
N SER A 246 -0.77 4.83 -19.78
CA SER A 246 -0.03 4.81 -21.06
C SER A 246 0.31 6.18 -21.63
N ASP A 247 -0.21 7.29 -21.07
CA ASP A 247 -0.03 8.62 -21.65
C ASP A 247 1.22 9.32 -21.07
N ASP A 248 1.94 10.08 -21.91
CA ASP A 248 3.02 10.95 -21.47
C ASP A 248 2.42 12.16 -20.74
N ILE A 249 2.93 12.43 -19.53
CA ILE A 249 2.45 13.51 -18.66
C ILE A 249 3.51 14.59 -18.53
N ASP A 250 3.08 15.84 -18.60
CA ASP A 250 3.91 16.98 -18.26
C ASP A 250 4.07 17.11 -16.73
N ILE A 251 5.02 17.93 -16.29
CA ILE A 251 5.30 18.25 -14.88
C ILE A 251 4.04 18.81 -14.18
N ASP A 252 3.16 19.47 -14.95
CA ASP A 252 1.86 19.99 -14.51
C ASP A 252 0.72 18.96 -14.56
N GLY A 253 1.00 17.69 -14.88
CA GLY A 253 0.02 16.60 -14.87
C GLY A 253 -0.95 16.60 -16.04
N ASN A 254 -0.67 17.39 -17.08
CA ASN A 254 -1.43 17.43 -18.33
C ASN A 254 -0.92 16.36 -19.30
N VAL A 255 -1.84 15.82 -20.11
CA VAL A 255 -1.49 14.84 -21.16
C VAL A 255 -0.78 15.55 -22.29
N ILE A 256 0.45 15.16 -22.57
CA ILE A 256 1.16 15.63 -23.77
C ILE A 256 0.58 14.86 -24.95
N SER A 257 -0.24 15.49 -25.78
CA SER A 257 -0.70 14.86 -27.02
C SER A 257 0.51 14.70 -27.95
N LYS A 258 0.75 13.49 -28.47
CA LYS A 258 1.71 13.24 -29.54
C LYS A 258 1.18 13.79 -30.86
N THR A 259 0.99 15.10 -30.97
CA THR A 259 0.52 15.75 -32.22
C THR A 259 1.37 16.94 -32.63
N THR A 260 2.60 17.08 -32.10
CA THR A 260 3.55 18.07 -32.65
C THR A 260 5.01 17.67 -32.39
N GLN A 261 5.40 16.49 -32.88
CA GLN A 261 6.82 16.16 -33.15
C GLN A 261 6.92 15.31 -34.43
N GLU A 262 6.33 15.78 -35.52
CA GLU A 262 6.99 15.63 -36.82
C GLU A 262 7.71 16.97 -37.05
N GLU A 263 8.95 17.06 -36.61
CA GLU A 263 9.86 18.08 -37.14
C GLU A 263 10.02 17.85 -38.65
N PRO A 264 10.13 18.92 -39.45
CA PRO A 264 10.18 18.80 -40.91
C PRO A 264 11.37 17.97 -41.33
N HIS A 265 11.13 17.00 -42.21
CA HIS A 265 12.14 16.26 -42.96
C HIS A 265 13.40 17.10 -43.22
N VAL A 266 14.50 16.72 -42.55
CA VAL A 266 15.85 17.06 -42.97
C VAL A 266 15.99 16.59 -44.41
N LYS A 267 15.98 17.53 -45.36
CA LYS A 267 16.26 17.26 -46.77
C LYS A 267 17.67 16.66 -46.86
N PRO A 268 17.87 15.48 -47.46
CA PRO A 268 19.22 15.01 -47.75
C PRO A 268 19.87 16.00 -48.72
N GLY A 269 21.09 16.41 -48.39
CA GLY A 269 21.91 17.30 -49.19
C GLY A 269 21.99 16.81 -50.63
N LYS A 270 21.68 17.71 -51.55
CA LYS A 270 21.84 17.51 -52.99
C LYS A 270 23.34 17.39 -53.25
N ASP A 271 23.81 16.21 -53.61
CA ASP A 271 25.15 16.01 -54.15
C ASP A 271 25.33 16.93 -55.36
N SER A 272 26.10 17.99 -55.15
CA SER A 272 26.63 18.83 -56.22
C SER A 272 27.92 18.19 -56.71
N ASN A 273 27.80 17.16 -57.56
CA ASN A 273 28.90 16.69 -58.38
C ASN A 273 28.46 16.68 -59.84
N LYS A 274 28.64 17.83 -60.49
CA LYS A 274 28.94 17.98 -61.92
C LYS A 274 29.29 19.43 -62.21
N ALA A 275 30.58 19.70 -62.43
CA ALA A 275 31.01 20.67 -63.42
C ALA A 275 32.49 20.42 -63.78
N HIS A 276 32.70 20.22 -65.08
CA HIS A 276 33.97 20.28 -65.84
C HIS A 276 34.89 19.05 -65.84
#